data_AF-A0A932D1H2-F1
#
_entry.id   AF-A0A932D1H2-F1
#
_cell.length_a   1.000
_cell.length_b   1.000
_cell.length_c   1.000
_cell.angle_alpha   90.00
_cell.angle_beta   90.00
_cell.angle_gamma   90.00
#
_symmetry.space_group_name_H-M   'P 1'
#
loop_
_entity.id
_entity.type
_entity.pdbx_description
1 polymer ?
#
loop_
_entity_poly.entity_id
_entity_poly.type
_entity_poly.pdbx_seq_one_letter_code
_entity_poly.pdbx_strand_id
1 'polypeptide(L)'
;MRTSKPRGARMMKIAELARRAGVSRETIHFYLREGLLPRPRKAGQTVAFYDDQHVERLLLVRRLREEKFLPISVIRRLLREGRVRAGRRDIELLSEISQLSPPDDTEDRPVAAVARELGVPPEVLAKAGTLGLVDPTGKLGPGDRRVLEAISEAGRGGPAAREMTLADMRLCQRHVERMVEAEARLFFDRLLAGDPGDAVAALGAGRAAVARFVAAYRARCLHSVVDRTLAEIDAGIALAGDSATRPLSQAARERGGYEGLLAELGARAAASGAPQVEALFALARLHFGVGDHEALASLLRRSLPPGLADDPRVLFFAGAARCELRDLATGLQLLAQAVALAPGFSLARAMYGATLLRALAARGGTPPSSGSVLADGTRGIAELDRAAGDEGAPASDRRWILYLGARVAMLLPPILGRRDAARERLEDLAGLEVEPADLEGVRLRGNARLALGLGSEDVVE
;
A
#
# COMPACT_ATOMS: atom_id res chain seq x y z
N MET A 1 -50.90 -43.30 -44.91
CA MET A 1 -49.71 -43.84 -45.61
C MET A 1 -48.76 -42.71 -45.97
N ARG A 2 -47.67 -42.55 -45.20
CA ARG A 2 -46.39 -41.92 -45.56
C ARG A 2 -45.47 -42.07 -44.35
N THR A 3 -44.81 -43.22 -44.26
CA THR A 3 -43.74 -43.49 -43.31
C THR A 3 -42.53 -42.65 -43.71
N SER A 4 -42.22 -41.60 -42.94
CA SER A 4 -40.98 -40.85 -43.12
C SER A 4 -39.81 -41.73 -42.66
N LYS A 5 -39.10 -42.29 -43.64
CA LYS A 5 -37.81 -42.98 -43.54
C LYS A 5 -36.89 -42.24 -42.53
N PRO A 6 -36.24 -42.92 -41.56
CA PRO A 6 -35.28 -42.26 -40.68
C PRO A 6 -34.17 -41.65 -41.54
N ARG A 7 -33.89 -40.36 -41.37
CA ARG A 7 -32.76 -39.68 -42.03
C ARG A 7 -31.50 -40.52 -41.77
N GLY A 8 -30.93 -41.09 -42.82
CA GLY A 8 -29.79 -42.02 -42.69
C GLY A 8 -28.67 -41.34 -41.92
N ALA A 9 -28.25 -41.94 -40.80
CA ALA A 9 -27.13 -41.46 -40.00
C ALA A 9 -25.89 -41.38 -40.89
N ARG A 10 -25.45 -40.16 -41.20
CA ARG A 10 -24.30 -39.95 -42.07
C ARG A 10 -23.04 -40.33 -41.31
N MET A 11 -22.46 -41.47 -41.66
CA MET A 11 -21.21 -41.93 -41.06
C MET A 11 -20.05 -41.10 -41.63
N MET A 12 -19.30 -40.45 -40.75
CA MET A 12 -18.19 -39.56 -41.10
C MET A 12 -16.90 -40.00 -40.42
N LYS A 13 -15.75 -39.74 -41.08
CA LYS A 13 -14.42 -39.95 -40.48
C LYS A 13 -14.08 -38.78 -39.55
N ILE A 14 -13.14 -38.98 -38.62
CA ILE A 14 -12.76 -37.95 -37.63
C ILE A 14 -12.35 -36.61 -38.25
N ALA A 15 -11.75 -36.61 -39.44
CA ALA A 15 -11.38 -35.41 -40.18
C ALA A 15 -12.60 -34.58 -40.62
N GLU A 16 -13.68 -35.25 -40.99
CA GLU A 16 -14.94 -34.60 -41.38
C GLU A 16 -15.71 -34.12 -40.15
N LEU A 17 -15.71 -34.90 -39.06
CA LEU A 17 -16.26 -34.49 -37.77
C LEU A 17 -15.59 -33.21 -37.25
N ALA A 18 -14.25 -33.16 -37.27
CA ALA A 18 -13.46 -31.99 -36.88
C ALA A 18 -13.85 -30.73 -37.64
N ARG A 19 -13.96 -30.83 -38.97
CA ARG A 19 -14.38 -29.70 -39.83
C ARG A 19 -15.81 -29.26 -39.52
N ARG A 20 -16.74 -30.18 -39.34
CA ARG A 20 -18.16 -29.86 -39.09
C ARG A 20 -18.40 -29.25 -37.71
N ALA A 21 -17.68 -29.71 -36.69
CA ALA A 21 -17.79 -29.20 -35.33
C ALA A 21 -16.90 -27.98 -35.06
N GLY A 22 -15.97 -27.66 -35.98
CA GLY A 22 -15.03 -26.55 -35.82
C GLY A 22 -14.04 -26.76 -34.67
N VAL A 23 -13.61 -28.00 -34.44
CA VAL A 23 -12.65 -28.38 -33.37
C VAL A 23 -11.52 -29.24 -33.92
N SER A 24 -10.35 -29.23 -33.25
CA SER A 24 -9.22 -30.06 -33.67
C SER A 24 -9.46 -31.56 -33.42
N ARG A 25 -8.72 -32.43 -34.12
CA ARG A 25 -8.79 -33.89 -33.90
C ARG A 25 -8.34 -34.25 -32.48
N GLU A 26 -7.34 -33.55 -31.96
CA GLU A 26 -6.83 -33.68 -30.60
C GLU A 26 -7.93 -33.36 -29.57
N THR A 27 -8.74 -32.32 -29.84
CA THR A 27 -9.88 -31.94 -28.98
C THR A 27 -10.95 -33.04 -28.98
N ILE A 28 -11.24 -33.64 -30.13
CA ILE A 28 -12.18 -34.78 -30.24
C ILE A 28 -11.67 -35.98 -29.44
N HIS A 29 -10.38 -36.32 -29.58
CA HIS A 29 -9.77 -37.42 -28.82
C HIS A 29 -9.77 -37.13 -27.31
N PHE A 30 -9.47 -35.90 -26.91
CA PHE A 30 -9.56 -35.46 -25.53
C PHE A 30 -11.00 -35.63 -24.99
N TYR A 31 -12.02 -35.17 -25.69
CA TYR A 31 -13.42 -35.33 -25.27
C TYR A 31 -13.90 -36.78 -25.26
N LEU A 32 -13.38 -37.64 -26.13
CA LEU A 32 -13.61 -39.09 -26.07
C LEU A 32 -12.99 -39.73 -24.83
N ARG A 33 -11.75 -39.35 -24.46
CA ARG A 33 -11.08 -39.84 -23.24
C ARG A 33 -11.81 -39.38 -21.98
N GLU A 34 -12.26 -38.14 -21.96
CA GLU A 34 -13.05 -37.57 -20.88
C GLU A 34 -14.50 -38.12 -20.83
N GLY A 35 -14.91 -38.95 -21.79
CA GLY A 35 -16.26 -39.54 -21.81
C GLY A 35 -17.38 -38.56 -22.15
N LEU A 36 -17.05 -37.40 -22.73
CA LEU A 36 -18.01 -36.39 -23.17
C LEU A 36 -18.74 -36.78 -24.45
N LEU A 37 -18.12 -37.63 -25.27
CA LEU A 37 -18.68 -38.14 -26.52
C LEU A 37 -19.04 -39.63 -26.41
N PRO A 38 -20.12 -40.09 -27.09
CA PRO A 38 -20.39 -41.50 -27.29
C PRO A 38 -19.18 -42.20 -27.93
N ARG A 39 -19.04 -43.50 -27.66
CA ARG A 39 -17.98 -44.28 -28.32
C ARG A 39 -18.29 -44.37 -29.82
N PRO A 40 -17.32 -44.08 -30.70
CA PRO A 40 -17.53 -44.17 -32.14
C PRO A 40 -17.67 -45.63 -32.57
N ARG A 41 -18.32 -45.85 -33.72
CA ARG A 41 -18.45 -47.19 -34.30
C ARG A 41 -17.12 -47.59 -34.91
N LYS A 42 -16.44 -48.58 -34.32
CA LYS A 42 -15.20 -49.13 -34.88
C LYS A 42 -15.51 -49.98 -36.12
N ALA A 43 -14.79 -49.74 -37.20
CA ALA A 43 -14.89 -50.51 -38.44
C ALA A 43 -13.56 -51.20 -38.83
N GLY A 44 -12.60 -51.25 -37.90
CA GLY A 44 -11.30 -51.90 -38.04
C GLY A 44 -10.38 -51.55 -36.86
N GLN A 45 -9.11 -52.00 -36.88
CA GLN A 45 -8.12 -51.67 -35.84
C GLN A 45 -7.81 -50.16 -35.76
N THR A 46 -7.83 -49.46 -36.89
CA THR A 46 -7.44 -48.03 -37.00
C THR A 46 -8.56 -47.12 -37.50
N VAL A 47 -9.74 -47.65 -37.83
CA VAL A 47 -10.83 -46.90 -38.47
C VAL A 47 -12.05 -46.84 -37.57
N ALA A 48 -12.53 -45.61 -37.30
CA ALA A 48 -13.73 -45.34 -36.52
C ALA A 48 -14.65 -44.36 -37.26
N PHE A 49 -15.96 -44.62 -37.20
CA PHE A 49 -17.01 -43.79 -37.78
C PHE A 49 -17.82 -43.07 -36.71
N TYR A 50 -18.16 -41.84 -37.02
CA TYR A 50 -18.95 -40.92 -36.20
C TYR A 50 -20.24 -40.59 -36.94
N ASP A 51 -21.32 -40.33 -36.21
CA ASP A 51 -22.60 -39.91 -36.78
C ASP A 51 -22.91 -38.45 -36.42
N ASP A 52 -24.04 -37.94 -36.90
CA ASP A 52 -24.46 -36.56 -36.66
C ASP A 52 -24.70 -36.25 -35.16
N GLN A 53 -24.96 -37.27 -34.31
CA GLN A 53 -25.06 -37.07 -32.85
C GLN A 53 -23.73 -36.62 -32.24
N HIS A 54 -22.59 -37.03 -32.83
CA HIS A 54 -21.27 -36.58 -32.39
C HIS A 54 -21.07 -35.10 -32.73
N VAL A 55 -21.58 -34.63 -33.86
CA VAL A 55 -21.52 -33.20 -34.26
C VAL A 55 -22.34 -32.37 -33.29
N GLU A 56 -23.60 -32.74 -33.04
CA GLU A 56 -24.49 -32.03 -32.11
C GLU A 56 -23.87 -31.93 -30.71
N ARG A 57 -23.27 -33.03 -30.23
CA ARG A 57 -22.65 -33.07 -28.92
C ARG A 57 -21.35 -32.27 -28.83
N LEU A 58 -20.53 -32.26 -29.88
CA LEU A 58 -19.34 -31.42 -29.94
C LEU A 58 -19.70 -29.93 -29.93
N LEU A 59 -20.70 -29.52 -30.71
CA LEU A 59 -21.16 -28.13 -30.73
C LEU A 59 -21.74 -27.70 -29.37
N LEU A 60 -22.44 -28.61 -28.68
CA LEU A 60 -22.93 -28.37 -27.32
C LEU A 60 -21.79 -28.20 -26.30
N VAL A 61 -20.82 -29.13 -26.28
CA VAL A 61 -19.65 -29.03 -25.39
C VAL A 61 -18.89 -27.73 -25.65
N ARG A 62 -18.75 -27.35 -26.92
CA ARG A 62 -18.08 -26.12 -27.33
C ARG A 62 -18.80 -24.88 -26.80
N ARG A 63 -20.12 -24.76 -26.99
CA ARG A 63 -20.90 -23.64 -26.42
C ARG A 63 -20.78 -23.55 -24.90
N LEU A 64 -20.91 -24.68 -24.20
CA LEU A 64 -20.80 -24.72 -22.74
C LEU A 64 -19.41 -24.29 -22.23
N ARG A 65 -18.35 -24.59 -22.98
CA ARG A 65 -16.97 -24.24 -22.61
C ARG A 65 -16.58 -22.82 -23.03
N GLU A 66 -16.88 -22.43 -24.26
CA GLU A 66 -16.41 -21.16 -24.86
C GLU A 66 -17.31 -19.97 -24.52
N GLU A 67 -18.63 -20.15 -24.53
CA GLU A 67 -19.57 -19.05 -24.26
C GLU A 67 -19.92 -18.92 -22.79
N LYS A 68 -19.79 -20.02 -22.02
CA LYS A 68 -20.27 -20.12 -20.63
C LYS A 68 -19.19 -20.49 -19.63
N PHE A 69 -17.94 -20.64 -20.07
CA PHE A 69 -16.76 -20.88 -19.24
C PHE A 69 -16.90 -22.06 -18.25
N LEU A 70 -17.75 -23.04 -18.56
CA LEU A 70 -17.98 -24.18 -17.68
C LEU A 70 -16.76 -25.12 -17.69
N PRO A 71 -16.28 -25.56 -16.51
CA PRO A 71 -15.25 -26.58 -16.43
C PRO A 71 -15.69 -27.88 -17.12
N ILE A 72 -14.75 -28.54 -17.79
CA ILE A 72 -14.96 -29.80 -18.52
C ILE A 72 -15.57 -30.90 -17.62
N SER A 73 -15.21 -30.92 -16.33
CA SER A 73 -15.77 -31.83 -15.32
C SER A 73 -17.27 -31.65 -15.10
N VAL A 74 -17.75 -30.40 -15.10
CA VAL A 74 -19.18 -30.04 -14.97
C VAL A 74 -19.94 -30.46 -16.22
N ILE A 75 -19.42 -30.10 -17.39
CA ILE A 75 -20.01 -30.46 -18.68
C ILE A 75 -20.19 -31.98 -18.78
N ARG A 76 -19.19 -32.75 -18.36
CA ARG A 76 -19.24 -34.21 -18.34
C ARG A 76 -20.36 -34.77 -17.47
N ARG A 77 -20.55 -34.24 -16.26
CA ARG A 77 -21.59 -34.70 -15.34
C ARG A 77 -22.98 -34.43 -15.89
N LEU A 78 -23.21 -33.20 -16.36
CA LEU A 78 -24.47 -32.78 -16.99
C LEU A 78 -24.86 -33.67 -18.18
N LEU A 79 -23.87 -34.01 -19.00
CA LEU A 79 -24.02 -34.86 -20.16
C LEU A 79 -24.24 -36.36 -19.84
N ARG A 80 -23.78 -36.84 -18.67
CA ARG A 80 -23.93 -38.24 -18.22
C ARG A 80 -25.28 -38.50 -17.57
N GLU A 81 -25.78 -37.54 -16.79
CA GLU A 81 -27.05 -37.66 -16.05
C GLU A 81 -28.29 -37.50 -16.97
N GLY A 82 -28.08 -37.29 -18.27
CA GLY A 82 -29.17 -37.09 -19.23
C GLY A 82 -29.95 -35.79 -19.01
N ARG A 83 -29.46 -34.93 -18.10
CA ARG A 83 -30.02 -33.61 -17.76
C ARG A 83 -29.87 -32.60 -18.89
N VAL A 84 -28.96 -32.89 -19.84
CA VAL A 84 -28.76 -32.13 -21.07
C VAL A 84 -29.03 -33.07 -22.26
N ARG A 85 -30.23 -32.99 -22.81
CA ARG A 85 -30.56 -33.49 -24.16
C ARG A 85 -30.76 -32.25 -25.01
N ALA A 86 -30.18 -32.20 -26.21
CA ALA A 86 -30.36 -31.09 -27.15
C ALA A 86 -31.86 -30.68 -27.25
N GLY A 87 -32.29 -29.70 -26.44
CA GLY A 87 -33.71 -29.39 -26.25
C GLY A 87 -34.02 -28.46 -25.07
N ARG A 88 -34.86 -27.44 -25.33
CA ARG A 88 -35.46 -26.37 -24.50
C ARG A 88 -35.08 -26.18 -23.01
N ARG A 89 -35.00 -27.20 -22.16
CA ARG A 89 -34.65 -27.04 -20.72
C ARG A 89 -33.21 -26.53 -20.51
N ASP A 90 -32.34 -26.75 -21.48
CA ASP A 90 -30.97 -26.21 -21.48
C ASP A 90 -30.94 -24.68 -21.53
N ILE A 91 -31.90 -24.05 -22.22
CA ILE A 91 -31.98 -22.58 -22.36
C ILE A 91 -32.40 -21.94 -21.02
N GLU A 92 -33.23 -22.62 -20.22
CA GLU A 92 -33.74 -22.10 -18.95
C GLU A 92 -32.64 -22.04 -17.87
N LEU A 93 -31.91 -23.13 -17.63
CA LEU A 93 -30.81 -23.16 -16.65
C LEU A 93 -29.65 -22.23 -17.05
N LEU A 94 -29.40 -22.08 -18.36
CA LEU A 94 -28.40 -21.15 -18.91
C LEU A 94 -28.87 -19.68 -18.90
N SER A 95 -30.17 -19.44 -19.05
CA SER A 95 -30.80 -18.12 -18.88
C SER A 95 -30.76 -17.71 -17.41
N GLU A 96 -31.10 -18.61 -16.49
CA GLU A 96 -31.07 -18.35 -15.05
C GLU A 96 -29.67 -17.96 -14.57
N ILE A 97 -28.61 -18.67 -14.98
CA ILE A 97 -27.21 -18.31 -14.64
C ILE A 97 -26.81 -16.97 -15.26
N SER A 98 -27.27 -16.66 -16.49
CA SER A 98 -26.97 -15.39 -17.14
C SER A 98 -27.74 -14.21 -16.54
N GLN A 99 -28.95 -14.44 -16.01
CA GLN A 99 -29.77 -13.47 -15.28
C GLN A 99 -29.27 -13.19 -13.85
N LEU A 100 -28.30 -13.95 -13.34
CA LEU A 100 -27.61 -13.64 -12.08
C LEU A 100 -26.61 -12.48 -12.22
N SER A 101 -26.24 -12.13 -13.46
CA SER A 101 -25.57 -10.86 -13.75
C SER A 101 -26.61 -9.73 -13.72
N PRO A 102 -26.26 -8.53 -13.23
CA PRO A 102 -27.16 -7.39 -13.30
C PRO A 102 -27.71 -7.20 -14.72
N PRO A 103 -29.03 -7.02 -14.90
CA PRO A 103 -29.63 -6.86 -16.23
C PRO A 103 -29.15 -5.61 -16.97
N ASP A 104 -28.55 -4.64 -16.27
CA ASP A 104 -28.23 -3.30 -16.79
C ASP A 104 -26.92 -3.23 -17.60
N ASP A 105 -26.10 -4.29 -17.63
CA ASP A 105 -24.69 -4.19 -18.02
C ASP A 105 -24.29 -4.91 -19.33
N THR A 106 -25.24 -5.45 -20.10
CA THR A 106 -24.95 -6.14 -21.38
C THR A 106 -25.35 -5.32 -22.60
N GLU A 107 -25.16 -4.00 -22.55
CA GLU A 107 -25.29 -3.14 -23.73
C GLU A 107 -24.00 -3.16 -24.56
N ASP A 108 -24.11 -3.30 -25.88
CA ASP A 108 -22.96 -3.23 -26.81
C ASP A 108 -22.47 -1.78 -26.98
N ARG A 109 -22.03 -1.16 -25.87
CA ARG A 109 -21.64 0.25 -25.79
C ARG A 109 -20.19 0.39 -25.34
N PRO A 110 -19.45 1.39 -25.87
CA PRO A 110 -18.10 1.69 -25.38
C PRO A 110 -18.11 2.18 -23.93
N VAL A 111 -17.17 1.70 -23.11
CA VAL A 111 -16.98 2.14 -21.71
C VAL A 111 -16.84 3.66 -21.65
N ALA A 112 -16.03 4.25 -22.54
CA ALA A 112 -15.83 5.70 -22.60
C ALA A 112 -17.12 6.51 -22.85
N ALA A 113 -18.09 5.94 -23.57
CA ALA A 113 -19.37 6.63 -23.84
C ALA A 113 -20.24 6.67 -22.58
N VAL A 114 -20.33 5.55 -21.87
CA VAL A 114 -21.07 5.43 -20.59
C VAL A 114 -20.41 6.25 -19.50
N ALA A 115 -19.08 6.22 -19.41
CA ALA A 115 -18.32 7.04 -18.46
C ALA A 115 -18.61 8.54 -18.63
N ARG A 116 -18.71 9.01 -19.88
CA ARG A 116 -19.07 10.41 -20.19
C ARG A 116 -20.51 10.75 -19.76
N GLU A 117 -21.46 9.85 -20.01
CA GLU A 117 -22.86 9.99 -19.57
C GLU A 117 -22.96 10.12 -18.05
N LEU A 118 -22.19 9.30 -17.32
CA LEU A 118 -22.13 9.30 -15.86
C LEU A 118 -21.31 10.46 -15.28
N GLY A 119 -20.73 11.33 -16.12
CA GLY A 119 -19.93 12.47 -15.70
C GLY A 119 -18.55 12.12 -15.14
N VAL A 120 -17.98 10.96 -15.49
CA VAL A 120 -16.61 10.59 -15.12
C VAL A 120 -15.62 11.48 -15.89
N PRO A 121 -14.75 12.25 -15.21
CA PRO A 121 -13.74 13.07 -15.91
C PRO A 121 -12.75 12.20 -16.70
N PRO A 122 -12.27 12.64 -17.88
CA PRO A 122 -11.36 11.85 -18.72
C PRO A 122 -10.07 11.44 -18.01
N GLU A 123 -9.52 12.30 -17.16
CA GLU A 123 -8.31 12.01 -16.37
C GLU A 123 -8.57 10.95 -15.29
N VAL A 124 -9.77 10.93 -14.72
CA VAL A 124 -10.21 9.90 -13.75
C VAL A 124 -10.38 8.56 -14.44
N LEU A 125 -11.05 8.55 -15.59
CA LEU A 125 -11.24 7.34 -16.40
C LEU A 125 -9.89 6.76 -16.86
N ALA A 126 -8.98 7.62 -17.34
CA ALA A 126 -7.64 7.20 -17.73
C ALA A 126 -6.89 6.58 -16.53
N LYS A 127 -6.94 7.21 -15.36
CA LYS A 127 -6.32 6.68 -14.14
C LYS A 127 -6.95 5.34 -13.72
N ALA A 128 -8.27 5.24 -13.72
CA ALA A 128 -8.97 3.98 -13.43
C ALA A 128 -8.56 2.86 -14.40
N GLY A 129 -8.37 3.20 -15.68
CA GLY A 129 -7.80 2.31 -16.70
C GLY A 129 -6.39 1.84 -16.36
N THR A 130 -5.49 2.76 -15.99
CA THR A 130 -4.11 2.39 -15.59
C THR A 130 -4.07 1.50 -14.34
N LEU A 131 -5.05 1.65 -13.44
CA LEU A 131 -5.17 0.81 -12.25
C LEU A 131 -5.79 -0.56 -12.56
N GLY A 132 -6.41 -0.73 -13.74
CA GLY A 132 -7.11 -1.96 -14.13
C GLY A 132 -8.47 -2.13 -13.48
N LEU A 133 -9.12 -1.02 -13.08
CA LEU A 133 -10.49 -1.03 -12.54
C LEU A 133 -11.54 -1.23 -13.63
N VAL A 134 -11.27 -0.69 -14.83
CA VAL A 134 -12.10 -0.81 -16.04
C VAL A 134 -11.19 -0.78 -17.28
N ASP A 135 -11.63 -1.32 -18.41
CA ASP A 135 -10.97 -1.10 -19.71
C ASP A 135 -11.62 0.10 -20.44
N PRO A 136 -10.98 1.28 -20.48
CA PRO A 136 -11.58 2.48 -21.09
C PRO A 136 -11.73 2.37 -22.62
N THR A 137 -11.01 1.45 -23.26
CA THR A 137 -11.06 1.22 -24.72
C THR A 137 -12.04 0.11 -25.10
N GLY A 138 -12.47 -0.68 -24.12
CA GLY A 138 -13.34 -1.82 -24.30
C GLY A 138 -14.82 -1.47 -24.44
N LYS A 139 -15.60 -2.55 -24.57
CA LYS A 139 -17.05 -2.53 -24.48
C LYS A 139 -17.47 -2.78 -23.03
N LEU A 140 -18.64 -2.28 -22.66
CA LEU A 140 -19.22 -2.48 -21.33
C LEU A 140 -19.40 -3.98 -21.06
N GLY A 141 -18.76 -4.47 -20.01
CA GLY A 141 -18.93 -5.81 -19.49
C GLY A 141 -19.90 -5.86 -18.30
N PRO A 142 -20.28 -7.08 -17.84
CA PRO A 142 -21.16 -7.24 -16.70
C PRO A 142 -20.61 -6.57 -15.44
N GLY A 143 -21.38 -5.69 -14.81
CA GLY A 143 -20.99 -4.91 -13.63
C GLY A 143 -20.29 -3.58 -13.92
N ASP A 144 -19.83 -3.33 -15.15
CA ASP A 144 -18.98 -2.16 -15.45
C ASP A 144 -19.69 -0.84 -15.24
N ARG A 145 -21.01 -0.74 -15.51
CA ARG A 145 -21.75 0.51 -15.27
C ARG A 145 -21.70 0.90 -13.80
N ARG A 146 -21.91 -0.06 -12.89
CA ARG A 146 -21.88 0.17 -11.44
C ARG A 146 -20.48 0.53 -10.96
N VAL A 147 -19.45 -0.07 -11.57
CA VAL A 147 -18.05 0.31 -11.32
C VAL A 147 -17.82 1.75 -11.76
N LEU A 148 -18.30 2.15 -12.94
CA LEU A 148 -18.20 3.52 -13.43
C LEU A 148 -19.00 4.53 -12.58
N GLU A 149 -20.16 4.14 -12.04
CA GLU A 149 -20.94 4.95 -11.09
C GLU A 149 -20.14 5.23 -9.81
N ALA A 150 -19.51 4.20 -9.24
CA ALA A 150 -18.63 4.35 -8.08
C ALA A 150 -17.40 5.22 -8.40
N ILE A 151 -16.80 5.06 -9.58
CA ILE A 151 -15.68 5.90 -10.05
C ILE A 151 -16.14 7.36 -10.25
N SER A 152 -17.34 7.59 -10.78
CA SER A 152 -17.93 8.92 -10.94
C SER A 152 -18.09 9.60 -9.58
N GLU A 153 -18.60 8.88 -8.59
CA GLU A 153 -18.75 9.38 -7.22
C GLU A 153 -17.39 9.77 -6.61
N ALA A 154 -16.36 8.92 -6.76
CA ALA A 154 -15.00 9.22 -6.34
C ALA A 154 -14.42 10.47 -7.05
N GLY A 155 -14.80 10.69 -8.31
CA GLY A 155 -14.38 11.84 -9.11
C GLY A 155 -14.85 13.20 -8.58
N ARG A 156 -15.91 13.23 -7.76
CA ARG A 156 -16.49 14.47 -7.18
C ARG A 156 -15.65 15.06 -6.04
N GLY A 157 -14.74 14.28 -5.45
CA GLY A 157 -13.83 14.74 -4.41
C GLY A 157 -12.68 15.60 -4.94
N GLY A 158 -12.00 16.32 -4.03
CA GLY A 158 -10.75 17.02 -4.36
C GLY A 158 -9.61 16.06 -4.75
N PRO A 159 -8.49 16.56 -5.32
CA PRO A 159 -7.44 15.73 -5.91
C PRO A 159 -6.90 14.62 -4.99
N ALA A 160 -6.58 14.96 -3.73
CA ALA A 160 -6.06 13.99 -2.76
C ALA A 160 -7.08 12.91 -2.36
N ALA A 161 -8.35 13.30 -2.18
CA ALA A 161 -9.42 12.36 -1.84
C ALA A 161 -9.67 11.40 -3.01
N ARG A 162 -9.74 11.92 -4.24
CA ARG A 162 -9.88 11.15 -5.47
C ARG A 162 -8.75 10.12 -5.62
N GLU A 163 -7.50 10.53 -5.44
CA GLU A 163 -6.35 9.63 -5.54
C GLU A 163 -6.42 8.51 -4.50
N MET A 164 -6.71 8.85 -3.24
CA MET A 164 -6.88 7.87 -2.17
C MET A 164 -8.02 6.88 -2.47
N THR A 165 -9.17 7.38 -2.92
CA THR A 165 -10.34 6.52 -3.19
C THR A 165 -10.09 5.56 -4.35
N LEU A 166 -9.47 6.00 -5.45
CA LEU A 166 -9.13 5.10 -6.57
C LEU A 166 -8.09 4.04 -6.16
N ALA A 167 -7.13 4.41 -5.30
CA ALA A 167 -6.18 3.46 -4.74
C ALA A 167 -6.86 2.42 -3.83
N ASP A 168 -7.80 2.83 -2.96
CA ASP A 168 -8.59 1.92 -2.12
C ASP A 168 -9.47 0.99 -2.96
N MET A 169 -10.10 1.49 -4.03
CA MET A 169 -10.86 0.66 -4.98
C MET A 169 -9.98 -0.41 -5.61
N ARG A 170 -8.75 -0.07 -6.02
CA ARG A 170 -7.80 -1.04 -6.58
C ARG A 170 -7.37 -2.09 -5.55
N LEU A 171 -7.17 -1.69 -4.31
CA LEU A 171 -6.89 -2.62 -3.22
C LEU A 171 -8.07 -3.57 -3.00
N CYS A 172 -9.29 -3.05 -2.92
CA CYS A 172 -10.52 -3.84 -2.79
C CYS A 172 -10.67 -4.84 -3.94
N GLN A 173 -10.49 -4.40 -5.20
CA GLN A 173 -10.58 -5.25 -6.39
C GLN A 173 -9.72 -6.53 -6.25
N ARG A 174 -8.44 -6.39 -5.88
CA ARG A 174 -7.51 -7.53 -5.74
C ARG A 174 -7.97 -8.56 -4.73
N HIS A 175 -8.64 -8.14 -3.66
CA HIS A 175 -9.12 -9.04 -2.62
C HIS A 175 -10.50 -9.62 -2.97
N VAL A 176 -11.36 -8.85 -3.61
CA VAL A 176 -12.67 -9.31 -4.09
C VAL A 176 -12.50 -10.39 -5.17
N GLU A 177 -11.55 -10.26 -6.10
CA GLU A 177 -11.25 -11.29 -7.11
C GLU A 177 -10.98 -12.65 -6.45
N ARG A 178 -10.12 -12.68 -5.41
CA ARG A 178 -9.80 -13.91 -4.66
C ARG A 178 -10.99 -14.45 -3.87
N MET A 179 -11.80 -13.56 -3.30
CA MET A 179 -13.02 -13.93 -2.58
C MET A 179 -14.03 -14.60 -3.54
N VAL A 180 -14.27 -13.99 -4.70
CA VAL A 180 -15.18 -14.50 -5.73
C VAL A 180 -14.70 -15.84 -6.28
N GLU A 181 -13.39 -16.03 -6.47
CA GLU A 181 -12.84 -17.35 -6.84
C GLU A 181 -13.16 -18.44 -5.79
N ALA A 182 -13.09 -18.11 -4.50
CA ALA A 182 -13.46 -19.03 -3.43
C ALA A 182 -14.97 -19.29 -3.38
N GLU A 183 -15.80 -18.26 -3.58
CA GLU A 183 -17.26 -18.39 -3.71
C GLU A 183 -17.64 -19.27 -4.91
N ALA A 184 -16.96 -19.09 -6.04
CA ALA A 184 -17.16 -19.91 -7.24
C ALA A 184 -16.87 -21.38 -6.95
N ARG A 185 -15.82 -21.69 -6.18
CA ARG A 185 -15.53 -23.08 -5.76
C ARG A 185 -16.66 -23.67 -4.93
N LEU A 186 -17.18 -22.94 -3.93
CA LEU A 186 -18.32 -23.38 -3.13
C LEU A 186 -19.56 -23.65 -4.00
N PHE A 187 -19.83 -22.76 -4.96
CA PHE A 187 -20.92 -22.94 -5.92
C PHE A 187 -20.70 -24.18 -6.78
N PHE A 188 -19.51 -24.36 -7.37
CA PHE A 188 -19.21 -25.49 -8.24
C PHE A 188 -19.16 -26.82 -7.49
N ASP A 189 -18.71 -26.84 -6.23
CA ASP A 189 -18.77 -28.03 -5.38
C ASP A 189 -20.21 -28.44 -5.12
N ARG A 190 -21.12 -27.49 -4.87
CA ARG A 190 -22.55 -27.76 -4.69
C ARG A 190 -23.23 -28.18 -6.01
N LEU A 191 -22.88 -27.52 -7.12
CA LEU A 191 -23.29 -27.92 -8.46
C LEU A 191 -22.84 -29.35 -8.75
N LEU A 192 -21.60 -29.68 -8.35
CA LEU A 192 -20.88 -30.96 -8.21
C LEU A 192 -21.62 -32.05 -7.41
N ALA A 193 -22.19 -31.58 -6.30
CA ALA A 193 -22.92 -32.29 -5.26
C ALA A 193 -24.28 -32.87 -5.69
N GLY A 194 -25.08 -32.01 -6.33
CA GLY A 194 -26.54 -32.14 -6.29
C GLY A 194 -27.24 -31.84 -7.61
N ASP A 195 -28.44 -31.29 -7.52
CA ASP A 195 -29.20 -30.82 -8.67
C ASP A 195 -28.72 -29.41 -9.11
N PRO A 196 -28.45 -29.20 -10.41
CA PRO A 196 -28.03 -27.90 -10.93
C PRO A 196 -29.04 -26.77 -10.69
N GLY A 197 -30.34 -27.05 -10.79
CA GLY A 197 -31.38 -26.04 -10.55
C GLY A 197 -31.38 -25.56 -9.11
N ASP A 198 -31.27 -26.49 -8.16
CA ASP A 198 -31.17 -26.16 -6.74
C ASP A 198 -29.93 -25.31 -6.41
N ALA A 199 -28.79 -25.58 -7.06
CA ALA A 199 -27.57 -24.80 -6.86
C ALA A 199 -27.71 -23.37 -7.38
N VAL A 200 -28.33 -23.19 -8.55
CA VAL A 200 -28.59 -21.87 -9.16
C VAL A 200 -29.62 -21.09 -8.34
N ALA A 201 -30.70 -21.73 -7.91
CA ALA A 201 -31.71 -21.12 -7.05
C ALA A 201 -31.12 -20.69 -5.69
N ALA A 202 -30.27 -21.52 -5.08
CA ALA A 202 -29.58 -21.18 -3.84
C ALA A 202 -28.62 -19.99 -4.01
N LEU A 203 -27.87 -19.94 -5.12
CA LEU A 203 -26.99 -18.81 -5.44
C LEU A 203 -27.80 -17.51 -5.62
N GLY A 204 -28.90 -17.55 -6.37
CA GLY A 204 -29.79 -16.41 -6.57
C GLY A 204 -30.38 -15.88 -5.26
N ALA A 205 -30.87 -16.77 -4.39
CA ALA A 205 -31.44 -16.39 -3.10
C ALA A 205 -30.40 -15.80 -2.12
N GLY A 206 -29.17 -16.32 -2.13
CA GLY A 206 -28.11 -15.90 -1.20
C GLY A 206 -27.35 -14.63 -1.60
N ARG A 207 -27.23 -14.33 -2.90
CA ARG A 207 -26.35 -13.27 -3.44
C ARG A 207 -26.56 -11.90 -2.78
N ALA A 208 -27.81 -11.46 -2.65
CA ALA A 208 -28.12 -10.17 -2.04
C ALA A 208 -27.77 -10.10 -0.54
N ALA A 209 -27.89 -11.23 0.17
CA ALA A 209 -27.51 -11.32 1.57
C ALA A 209 -25.99 -11.29 1.74
N VAL A 210 -25.25 -12.01 0.89
CA VAL A 210 -23.77 -12.00 0.88
C VAL A 210 -23.24 -10.60 0.58
N ALA A 211 -23.76 -9.90 -0.44
CA ALA A 211 -23.35 -8.53 -0.75
C ALA A 211 -23.55 -7.57 0.43
N ARG A 212 -24.69 -7.66 1.12
CA ARG A 212 -24.97 -6.88 2.35
C ARG A 212 -24.03 -7.26 3.50
N PHE A 213 -23.75 -8.55 3.66
CA PHE A 213 -22.80 -9.03 4.68
C PHE A 213 -21.40 -8.48 4.43
N VAL A 214 -20.88 -8.54 3.20
CA VAL A 214 -19.55 -8.02 2.86
C VAL A 214 -19.45 -6.52 3.19
N ALA A 215 -20.45 -5.73 2.81
CA ALA A 215 -20.48 -4.30 3.11
C ALA A 215 -20.49 -4.03 4.64
N ALA A 216 -21.39 -4.70 5.38
CA ALA A 216 -21.51 -4.54 6.82
C ALA A 216 -20.27 -5.04 7.59
N TYR A 217 -19.70 -6.17 7.16
CA TYR A 217 -18.52 -6.77 7.77
C TYR A 217 -17.27 -5.92 7.50
N ARG A 218 -17.12 -5.36 6.29
CA ARG A 218 -16.08 -4.36 6.00
C ARG A 218 -16.19 -3.17 6.93
N ALA A 219 -17.39 -2.62 7.11
CA ALA A 219 -17.61 -1.49 8.02
C ALA A 219 -17.21 -1.85 9.46
N ARG A 220 -17.59 -3.04 9.95
CA ARG A 220 -17.19 -3.53 11.28
C ARG A 220 -15.67 -3.71 11.40
N CYS A 221 -15.01 -4.29 10.39
CA CYS A 221 -13.56 -4.44 10.38
C CYS A 221 -12.84 -3.08 10.39
N LEU A 222 -13.35 -2.11 9.62
CA LEU A 222 -12.79 -0.76 9.61
C LEU A 222 -12.88 -0.10 10.98
N HIS A 223 -14.03 -0.16 11.65
CA HIS A 223 -14.18 0.33 13.02
C HIS A 223 -13.17 -0.34 13.96
N SER A 224 -13.07 -1.67 13.93
CA SER A 224 -12.13 -2.40 14.79
C SER A 224 -10.67 -2.07 14.50
N VAL A 225 -10.29 -1.81 13.24
CA VAL A 225 -8.94 -1.36 12.89
C VAL A 225 -8.69 0.04 13.44
N VAL A 226 -9.63 0.97 13.25
CA VAL A 226 -9.52 2.34 13.75
C VAL A 226 -9.40 2.35 15.27
N ASP A 227 -10.27 1.64 15.99
CA ASP A 227 -10.25 1.57 17.46
C ASP A 227 -8.93 1.02 17.98
N ARG A 228 -8.42 -0.06 17.36
CA ARG A 228 -7.13 -0.64 17.72
C ARG A 228 -5.98 0.32 17.43
N THR A 229 -5.98 0.97 16.26
CA THR A 229 -4.95 1.95 15.89
C THR A 229 -4.97 3.15 16.83
N LEU A 230 -6.14 3.65 17.23
CA LEU A 230 -6.26 4.73 18.20
C LEU A 230 -5.74 4.29 19.57
N ALA A 231 -6.13 3.10 20.06
CA ALA A 231 -5.63 2.56 21.32
C ALA A 231 -4.11 2.35 21.31
N GLU A 232 -3.53 1.91 20.19
CA GLU A 232 -2.09 1.78 20.01
C GLU A 232 -1.38 3.13 19.91
N ILE A 233 -2.02 4.16 19.33
CA ILE A 233 -1.52 5.55 19.35
C ILE A 233 -1.51 6.06 20.80
N ASP A 234 -2.58 5.88 21.55
CA ASP A 234 -2.68 6.32 22.95
C ASP A 234 -1.63 5.62 23.83
N ALA A 235 -1.47 4.30 23.67
CA ALA A 235 -0.41 3.55 24.34
C ALA A 235 1.00 4.01 23.93
N GLY A 236 1.19 4.31 22.64
CA GLY A 236 2.44 4.84 22.11
C GLY A 236 2.77 6.24 22.61
N ILE A 237 1.78 7.10 22.79
CA ILE A 237 1.92 8.42 23.42
C ILE A 237 2.33 8.26 24.88
N ALA A 238 1.68 7.37 25.64
CA ALA A 238 2.06 7.06 27.02
C ALA A 238 3.53 6.60 27.12
N LEU A 239 3.96 5.67 26.26
CA LEU A 239 5.35 5.21 26.18
C LEU A 239 6.33 6.32 25.76
N ALA A 240 5.91 7.26 24.91
CA ALA A 240 6.73 8.41 24.53
C ALA A 240 7.02 9.30 25.75
N GLY A 241 6.05 9.51 26.64
CA GLY A 241 6.23 10.24 27.89
C GLY A 241 7.44 9.76 28.70
N ASP A 242 7.63 8.45 28.81
CA ASP A 242 8.75 7.84 29.53
C ASP A 242 10.03 7.70 28.69
N SER A 243 9.95 7.89 27.37
CA SER A 243 11.10 7.77 26.47
C SER A 243 12.12 8.87 26.76
N ALA A 244 13.38 8.47 26.88
CA ALA A 244 14.55 9.33 26.94
C ALA A 244 15.65 8.66 26.13
N THR A 245 16.46 9.48 25.47
CA THR A 245 17.64 8.96 24.80
C THR A 245 18.67 8.52 25.83
N ARG A 246 19.15 7.28 25.72
CA ARG A 246 20.24 6.81 26.56
C ARG A 246 21.57 7.37 26.04
N PRO A 247 22.47 7.81 26.94
CA PRO A 247 23.80 8.20 26.53
C PRO A 247 24.59 6.98 26.04
N LEU A 248 25.55 7.20 25.14
CA LEU A 248 26.52 6.17 24.77
C LEU A 248 27.32 5.76 26.00
N SER A 249 27.59 4.45 26.12
CA SER A 249 28.44 3.92 27.19
C SER A 249 29.87 4.44 27.04
N GLN A 250 30.57 4.53 28.16
CA GLN A 250 31.96 4.97 28.20
C GLN A 250 32.84 4.16 27.22
N ALA A 251 32.72 2.83 27.22
CA ALA A 251 33.45 1.97 26.28
C ALA A 251 33.16 2.26 24.80
N ALA A 252 31.93 2.68 24.45
CA ALA A 252 31.60 3.08 23.09
C ALA A 252 32.19 4.46 22.73
N ARG A 253 32.18 5.40 23.69
CA ARG A 253 32.81 6.72 23.55
C ARG A 253 34.33 6.59 23.34
N GLU A 254 34.98 5.72 24.11
CA GLU A 254 36.42 5.45 24.03
C GLU A 254 36.80 4.81 22.69
N ARG A 255 36.08 3.75 22.27
CA ARG A 255 36.33 3.11 20.95
C ARG A 255 36.12 4.05 19.78
N GLY A 256 35.20 5.01 19.90
CA GLY A 256 34.90 6.00 18.87
C GLY A 256 35.79 7.25 18.91
N GLY A 257 36.80 7.33 19.79
CA GLY A 257 37.69 8.49 19.89
C GLY A 257 37.00 9.78 20.37
N TYR A 258 35.85 9.66 21.04
CA TYR A 258 34.97 10.78 21.37
C TYR A 258 35.64 11.84 22.24
N GLU A 259 36.42 11.41 23.25
CA GLU A 259 37.10 12.32 24.19
C GLU A 259 38.15 13.19 23.49
N GLY A 260 38.86 12.64 22.50
CA GLY A 260 39.83 13.40 21.71
C GLY A 260 39.16 14.49 20.87
N LEU A 261 38.04 14.15 20.23
CA LEU A 261 37.26 15.09 19.43
C LEU A 261 36.63 16.20 20.30
N LEU A 262 36.13 15.86 21.49
CA LEU A 262 35.64 16.85 22.45
C LEU A 262 36.73 17.84 22.87
N ALA A 263 37.94 17.35 23.16
CA ALA A 263 39.05 18.20 23.56
C ALA A 263 39.46 19.15 22.42
N GLU A 264 39.57 18.65 21.20
CA GLU A 264 39.94 19.45 20.02
C GLU A 264 38.88 20.54 19.73
N LEU A 265 37.62 20.14 19.60
CA LEU A 265 36.53 21.08 19.32
C LEU A 265 36.32 22.05 20.48
N GLY A 266 36.52 21.60 21.72
CA GLY A 266 36.50 22.43 22.93
C GLY A 266 37.54 23.55 22.88
N ALA A 267 38.78 23.21 22.51
CA ALA A 267 39.85 24.19 22.34
C ALA A 267 39.52 25.20 21.22
N ARG A 268 38.96 24.73 20.10
CA ARG A 268 38.55 25.58 18.97
C ARG A 268 37.38 26.50 19.32
N ALA A 269 36.41 26.03 20.10
CA ALA A 269 35.28 26.83 20.58
C ALA A 269 35.66 27.84 21.68
N ALA A 270 36.83 27.67 22.31
CA ALA A 270 37.39 28.65 23.24
C ALA A 270 38.21 29.76 22.55
N ALA A 271 38.60 29.58 21.28
CA ALA A 271 39.34 30.58 20.50
C ALA A 271 38.43 31.74 20.04
N SER A 272 38.98 32.92 19.72
CA SER A 272 38.20 34.07 19.23
C SER A 272 38.05 34.09 17.70
N GLY A 273 36.82 34.23 17.18
CA GLY A 273 36.54 34.45 15.75
C GLY A 273 35.47 33.52 15.15
N ALA A 274 35.18 33.62 13.84
CA ALA A 274 34.17 32.77 13.16
C ALA A 274 34.39 31.23 13.31
N PRO A 275 35.64 30.70 13.33
CA PRO A 275 35.89 29.28 13.62
C PRO A 275 35.34 28.80 14.97
N GLN A 276 35.14 29.73 15.92
CA GLN A 276 34.58 29.47 17.24
C GLN A 276 33.12 29.03 17.17
N VAL A 277 32.31 29.73 16.36
CA VAL A 277 30.86 29.51 16.26
C VAL A 277 30.58 28.13 15.64
N GLU A 278 31.31 27.77 14.59
CA GLU A 278 31.19 26.45 13.96
C GLU A 278 31.67 25.32 14.89
N ALA A 279 32.76 25.53 15.63
CA ALA A 279 33.24 24.57 16.63
C ALA A 279 32.22 24.39 17.78
N LEU A 280 31.57 25.47 18.23
CA LEU A 280 30.52 25.42 19.23
C LEU A 280 29.32 24.58 18.75
N PHE A 281 28.86 24.76 17.51
CA PHE A 281 27.77 23.94 16.98
C PHE A 281 28.18 22.50 16.70
N ALA A 282 29.45 22.25 16.34
CA ALA A 282 29.99 20.90 16.26
C ALA A 282 29.96 20.20 17.63
N LEU A 283 30.41 20.86 18.70
CA LEU A 283 30.29 20.36 20.08
C LEU A 283 28.84 20.12 20.48
N ALA A 284 27.93 21.04 20.16
CA ALA A 284 26.52 20.90 20.49
C ALA A 284 25.89 19.66 19.82
N ARG A 285 26.18 19.45 18.53
CA ARG A 285 25.78 18.24 17.79
C ARG A 285 26.34 16.97 18.42
N LEU A 286 27.61 17.02 18.80
CA LEU A 286 28.35 15.90 19.36
C LEU A 286 27.77 15.47 20.72
N HIS A 287 27.60 16.41 21.66
CA HIS A 287 26.96 16.15 22.95
C HIS A 287 25.51 15.65 22.79
N PHE A 288 24.73 16.29 21.91
CA PHE A 288 23.35 15.85 21.64
C PHE A 288 23.29 14.43 21.08
N GLY A 289 24.19 14.12 20.15
CA GLY A 289 24.32 12.81 19.52
C GLY A 289 24.58 11.71 20.52
N VAL A 290 25.59 11.88 21.38
CA VAL A 290 25.96 10.87 22.38
C VAL A 290 25.07 10.86 23.62
N GLY A 291 24.08 11.75 23.69
CA GLY A 291 23.14 11.86 24.79
C GLY A 291 23.70 12.52 26.05
N ASP A 292 24.74 13.34 25.93
CA ASP A 292 25.33 14.10 27.04
C ASP A 292 24.63 15.45 27.22
N HIS A 293 23.37 15.39 27.65
CA HIS A 293 22.48 16.55 27.68
C HIS A 293 22.83 17.55 28.77
N GLU A 294 23.49 17.11 29.84
CA GLU A 294 24.00 18.00 30.90
C GLU A 294 25.17 18.84 30.38
N ALA A 295 26.13 18.21 29.69
CA ALA A 295 27.23 18.93 29.05
C ALA A 295 26.71 19.87 27.96
N LEU A 296 25.74 19.44 27.16
CA LEU A 296 25.09 20.29 26.16
C LEU A 296 24.41 21.52 26.78
N ALA A 297 23.61 21.33 27.83
CA ALA A 297 22.96 22.43 28.53
C ALA A 297 23.96 23.37 29.19
N SER A 298 25.08 22.84 29.70
CA SER A 298 26.17 23.61 30.28
C SER A 298 26.89 24.46 29.22
N LEU A 299 27.22 23.86 28.07
CA LEU A 299 27.89 24.50 26.95
C LEU A 299 27.13 25.75 26.48
N LEU A 300 25.82 25.59 26.26
CA LEU A 300 24.96 26.65 25.74
C LEU A 300 24.63 27.74 26.76
N ARG A 301 24.92 27.53 28.06
CA ARG A 301 24.79 28.59 29.08
C ARG A 301 26.05 29.43 29.25
N ARG A 302 27.23 28.84 29.05
CA ARG A 302 28.52 29.46 29.42
C ARG A 302 29.33 30.00 28.25
N SER A 303 29.06 29.52 27.03
CA SER A 303 29.98 29.69 25.90
C SER A 303 29.34 30.35 24.67
N LEU A 304 28.31 31.19 24.84
CA LEU A 304 27.65 31.86 23.71
C LEU A 304 28.31 33.21 23.40
N PRO A 305 28.79 33.43 22.16
CA PRO A 305 29.14 34.75 21.67
C PRO A 305 27.94 35.72 21.71
N PRO A 306 28.18 37.05 21.82
CA PRO A 306 27.11 38.05 21.77
C PRO A 306 26.26 37.93 20.50
N GLY A 307 24.94 37.98 20.64
CA GLY A 307 23.98 37.91 19.52
C GLY A 307 23.60 36.49 19.06
N LEU A 308 24.23 35.44 19.59
CA LEU A 308 23.92 34.05 19.22
C LEU A 308 22.78 33.43 20.05
N ALA A 309 22.28 34.12 21.08
CA ALA A 309 21.25 33.60 21.97
C ALA A 309 19.92 33.30 21.26
N ASP A 310 19.57 34.10 20.25
CA ASP A 310 18.35 33.96 19.46
C ASP A 310 18.55 33.13 18.18
N ASP A 311 19.74 32.54 17.98
CA ASP A 311 19.99 31.68 16.82
C ASP A 311 19.11 30.41 16.91
N PRO A 312 18.37 30.05 15.84
CA PRO A 312 17.46 28.90 15.87
C PRO A 312 18.15 27.58 16.21
N ARG A 313 19.46 27.43 15.93
CA ARG A 313 20.26 26.25 16.29
C ARG A 313 20.56 26.22 17.79
N VAL A 314 20.87 27.35 18.40
CA VAL A 314 21.07 27.46 19.86
C VAL A 314 19.77 27.14 20.58
N LEU A 315 18.66 27.74 20.15
CA LEU A 315 17.33 27.48 20.68
C LEU A 315 16.94 26.00 20.53
N PHE A 316 17.25 25.39 19.38
CA PHE A 316 17.05 23.96 19.16
C PHE A 316 17.82 23.09 20.16
N PHE A 317 19.14 23.23 20.25
CA PHE A 317 19.95 22.38 21.13
C PHE A 317 19.66 22.62 22.61
N ALA A 318 19.42 23.88 23.00
CA ALA A 318 19.02 24.23 24.36
C ALA A 318 17.66 23.61 24.70
N GLY A 319 16.68 23.74 23.80
CA GLY A 319 15.36 23.16 23.94
C GLY A 319 15.42 21.63 24.03
N ALA A 320 16.15 21.00 23.11
CA ALA A 320 16.35 19.56 23.07
C ALA A 320 16.99 19.01 24.37
N ALA A 321 18.02 19.68 24.88
CA ALA A 321 18.64 19.31 26.15
C ALA A 321 17.66 19.39 27.32
N ARG A 322 16.83 20.45 27.40
CA ARG A 322 15.78 20.59 28.42
C ARG A 322 14.76 19.47 28.35
N CYS A 323 14.31 19.13 27.14
CA CYS A 323 13.36 18.03 26.94
C CYS A 323 13.91 16.71 27.48
N GLU A 324 15.16 16.40 27.18
CA GLU A 324 15.83 15.17 27.63
C GLU A 324 16.10 15.17 29.14
N LEU A 325 16.34 16.34 29.73
CA LEU A 325 16.43 16.55 31.17
C LEU A 325 15.06 16.68 31.87
N ARG A 326 13.97 16.27 31.20
CA ARG A 326 12.59 16.26 31.71
C ARG A 326 11.96 17.63 32.00
N ASP A 327 12.59 18.71 31.57
CA ASP A 327 12.06 20.07 31.59
C ASP A 327 11.31 20.36 30.26
N LEU A 328 10.20 19.64 30.06
CA LEU A 328 9.43 19.68 28.80
C LEU A 328 8.82 21.06 28.52
N ALA A 329 8.45 21.81 29.56
CA ALA A 329 7.83 23.13 29.40
C ALA A 329 8.81 24.13 28.78
N THR A 330 10.01 24.24 29.36
CA THR A 330 11.07 25.12 28.82
C THR A 330 11.55 24.61 27.46
N GLY A 331 11.70 23.30 27.31
CA GLY A 331 12.09 22.68 26.04
C GLY A 331 11.13 23.01 24.90
N LEU A 332 9.81 22.91 25.13
CA LEU A 332 8.78 23.26 24.16
C LEU A 332 8.82 24.73 23.74
N GLN A 333 9.03 25.64 24.68
CA GLN A 333 9.11 27.08 24.37
C GLN A 333 10.29 27.38 23.44
N LEU A 334 11.47 26.85 23.76
CA LEU A 334 12.68 27.04 22.97
C LEU A 334 12.57 26.40 21.58
N LEU A 335 12.03 25.17 21.51
CA LEU A 335 11.83 24.48 20.23
C LEU A 335 10.77 25.18 19.35
N ALA A 336 9.70 25.69 19.94
CA ALA A 336 8.69 26.46 19.21
C ALA A 336 9.29 27.75 18.60
N GLN A 337 10.14 28.45 19.37
CA GLN A 337 10.86 29.64 18.88
C GLN A 337 11.83 29.28 17.75
N ALA A 338 12.59 28.19 17.88
CA ALA A 338 13.49 27.71 16.83
C ALA A 338 12.74 27.43 15.51
N VAL A 339 11.59 26.76 15.58
CA VAL A 339 10.74 26.48 14.42
C VAL A 339 10.13 27.75 13.82
N ALA A 340 9.72 28.71 14.66
CA ALA A 340 9.17 29.98 14.20
C ALA A 340 10.22 30.83 13.46
N LEU A 341 11.46 30.86 13.96
CA LEU A 341 12.57 31.60 13.35
C LEU A 341 13.12 30.91 12.10
N ALA A 342 13.09 29.58 12.05
CA ALA A 342 13.54 28.79 10.92
C ALA A 342 12.52 27.70 10.55
N PRO A 343 11.44 28.03 9.81
CA PRO A 343 10.42 27.07 9.42
C PRO A 343 10.96 25.89 8.60
N GLY A 344 12.09 26.06 7.90
CA GLY A 344 12.78 25.01 7.15
C GLY A 344 13.55 24.01 8.02
N PHE A 345 13.74 24.27 9.33
CA PHE A 345 14.55 23.45 10.23
C PHE A 345 13.84 22.14 10.60
N SER A 346 13.98 21.14 9.73
CA SER A 346 13.27 19.85 9.81
C SER A 346 13.56 19.09 11.11
N LEU A 347 14.81 19.13 11.61
CA LEU A 347 15.16 18.49 12.88
C LEU A 347 14.49 19.19 14.08
N ALA A 348 14.41 20.51 14.08
CA ALA A 348 13.70 21.26 15.12
C ALA A 348 12.19 20.96 15.11
N ARG A 349 11.57 20.86 13.93
CA ARG A 349 10.15 20.45 13.80
C ARG A 349 9.90 19.04 14.28
N ALA A 350 10.77 18.09 13.91
CA ALA A 350 10.67 16.72 14.39
C ALA A 350 10.79 16.63 15.92
N MET A 351 11.76 17.34 16.52
CA MET A 351 11.98 17.36 17.97
C MET A 351 10.87 18.10 18.73
N TYR A 352 10.33 19.18 18.15
CA TYR A 352 9.18 19.90 18.68
C TYR A 352 7.95 18.99 18.75
N GLY A 353 7.61 18.32 17.64
CA GLY A 353 6.49 17.37 17.58
C GLY A 353 6.67 16.21 18.57
N ALA A 354 7.86 15.62 18.67
CA ALA A 354 8.17 14.59 19.65
C ALA A 354 8.00 15.09 21.09
N THR A 355 8.49 16.29 21.40
CA THR A 355 8.38 16.89 22.73
C THR A 355 6.92 17.22 23.08
N LEU A 356 6.12 17.70 22.13
CA LEU A 356 4.70 17.99 22.34
C LEU A 356 3.94 16.72 22.75
N LEU A 357 4.19 15.60 22.07
CA LEU A 357 3.58 14.32 22.40
C LEU A 357 3.98 13.86 23.81
N ARG A 358 5.24 14.04 24.19
CA ARG A 358 5.72 13.73 25.56
C ARG A 358 5.05 14.59 26.62
N ALA A 359 4.87 15.88 26.35
CA ALA A 359 4.20 16.81 27.27
C ALA A 359 2.70 16.51 27.41
N LEU A 360 2.04 16.08 26.32
CA LEU A 360 0.65 15.62 26.34
C LEU A 360 0.51 14.33 27.16
N ALA A 361 1.40 13.37 26.93
CA ALA A 361 1.47 12.11 27.69
C ALA A 361 1.62 12.36 29.19
N ALA A 362 2.56 13.24 29.59
CA ALA A 362 2.81 13.59 30.99
C ALA A 362 1.61 14.25 31.68
N ARG A 363 0.67 14.83 30.92
CA ARG A 363 -0.54 15.48 31.44
C ARG A 363 -1.77 14.57 31.43
N GLY A 364 -1.65 13.33 30.92
CA GLY A 364 -2.79 12.42 30.74
C GLY A 364 -3.85 12.97 29.77
N GLY A 365 -3.50 13.93 28.92
CA GLY A 365 -4.43 14.59 28.02
C GLY A 365 -4.55 13.85 26.70
N THR A 366 -5.76 13.82 26.12
CA THR A 366 -5.95 13.45 24.72
C THR A 366 -5.20 14.45 23.83
N PRO A 367 -4.47 14.00 22.78
CA PRO A 367 -3.84 14.91 21.84
C PRO A 367 -4.91 15.87 21.29
N PRO A 368 -4.59 17.16 21.11
CA PRO A 368 -5.57 18.10 20.60
C PRO A 368 -6.11 17.57 19.26
N SER A 369 -7.44 17.65 19.08
CA SER A 369 -8.17 17.13 17.91
C SER A 369 -7.69 17.71 16.56
N SER A 370 -6.82 18.71 16.60
CA SER A 370 -6.07 19.21 15.46
C SER A 370 -4.97 18.22 15.08
N GLY A 371 -5.09 17.61 13.90
CA GLY A 371 -4.04 16.81 13.25
C GLY A 371 -2.70 17.53 13.03
N SER A 372 -2.50 18.76 13.53
CA SER A 372 -1.28 19.55 13.41
C SER A 372 -0.11 19.01 14.23
N VAL A 373 -0.34 18.50 15.45
CA VAL A 373 0.77 18.11 16.36
C VAL A 373 1.49 16.84 15.87
N LEU A 374 0.73 15.82 15.46
CA LEU A 374 1.29 14.64 14.80
C LEU A 374 1.83 14.98 13.41
N ALA A 375 1.18 15.89 12.67
CA ALA A 375 1.65 16.32 11.36
C ALA A 375 3.02 16.99 11.42
N ASP A 376 3.28 17.90 12.37
CA ASP A 376 4.57 18.61 12.41
C ASP A 376 5.74 17.68 12.74
N GLY A 377 5.56 16.76 13.70
CA GLY A 377 6.57 15.74 14.02
C GLY A 377 6.81 14.77 12.86
N THR A 378 5.75 14.23 12.27
CA THR A 378 5.86 13.27 11.15
C THR A 378 6.36 13.91 9.86
N ARG A 379 6.00 15.16 9.59
CA ARG A 379 6.48 15.96 8.46
C ARG A 379 7.96 16.30 8.61
N GLY A 380 8.41 16.70 9.81
CA GLY A 380 9.82 16.92 10.09
C GLY A 380 10.66 15.68 9.81
N ILE A 381 10.21 14.51 10.27
CA ILE A 381 10.89 13.22 9.97
C ILE A 381 10.87 12.92 8.47
N ALA A 382 9.75 13.08 7.78
CA ALA A 382 9.67 12.83 6.34
C ALA A 382 10.55 13.78 5.51
N GLU A 383 10.78 15.00 6.00
CA GLU A 383 11.70 15.96 5.37
C GLU A 383 13.17 15.63 5.64
N LEU A 384 13.49 15.14 6.84
CA LEU A 384 14.82 14.58 7.14
C LEU A 384 15.12 13.37 6.27
N ASP A 385 14.15 12.47 6.09
CA ASP A 385 14.27 11.28 5.23
C ASP A 385 14.58 11.69 3.78
N ARG A 386 13.89 12.70 3.26
CA ARG A 386 14.16 13.24 1.91
C ARG A 386 15.53 13.90 1.80
N ALA A 387 15.95 14.66 2.81
CA ALA A 387 17.26 15.32 2.82
C ALA A 387 18.41 14.30 2.90
N ALA A 388 18.22 13.19 3.62
CA ALA A 388 19.20 12.10 3.68
C ALA A 388 19.35 11.35 2.35
N GLY A 389 18.27 11.23 1.57
CA GLY A 389 18.27 10.58 0.25
C GLY A 389 18.82 11.44 -0.89
N ASP A 390 19.25 12.68 -0.63
CA ASP A 390 19.79 13.58 -1.64
C ASP A 390 21.23 13.16 -2.05
N GLU A 391 21.38 12.56 -3.22
CA GLU A 391 22.68 12.10 -3.74
C GLU A 391 23.70 13.24 -3.96
N GLY A 392 23.24 14.50 -4.02
CA GLY A 392 24.11 15.67 -4.17
C GLY A 392 24.73 16.16 -2.85
N ALA A 393 24.30 15.65 -1.69
CA ALA A 393 24.83 16.06 -0.40
C ALA A 393 26.11 15.28 -0.01
N PRO A 394 27.09 15.91 0.67
CA PRO A 394 28.26 15.21 1.22
C PRO A 394 27.87 13.98 2.05
N ALA A 395 28.64 12.90 1.96
CA ALA A 395 28.36 11.66 2.68
C ALA A 395 28.36 11.83 4.22
N SER A 396 29.21 12.71 4.75
CA SER A 396 29.24 13.10 6.16
C SER A 396 27.93 13.77 6.61
N ASP A 397 27.42 14.73 5.83
CA ASP A 397 26.16 15.44 6.10
C ASP A 397 24.97 14.47 6.15
N ARG A 398 24.88 13.58 5.16
CA ARG A 398 23.81 12.56 5.10
C ARG A 398 23.83 11.64 6.31
N ARG A 399 25.02 11.18 6.72
CA ARG A 399 25.18 10.34 7.93
C ARG A 399 24.70 11.06 9.19
N TRP A 400 24.99 12.35 9.33
CA TRP A 400 24.50 13.14 10.46
C TRP A 400 22.98 13.33 10.45
N ILE A 401 22.38 13.60 9.30
CA ILE A 401 20.91 13.71 9.18
C ILE A 401 20.24 12.39 9.54
N LEU A 402 20.76 11.26 9.02
CA LEU A 402 20.26 9.92 9.33
C LEU A 402 20.38 9.62 10.83
N TYR A 403 21.54 9.89 11.42
CA TYR A 403 21.79 9.62 12.83
C TYR A 403 20.91 10.47 13.76
N LEU A 404 20.88 11.79 13.57
CA LEU A 404 20.08 12.71 14.38
C LEU A 404 18.58 12.51 14.14
N GLY A 405 18.17 12.24 12.90
CA GLY A 405 16.81 11.89 12.54
C GLY A 405 16.34 10.60 13.20
N ALA A 406 17.18 9.56 13.21
CA ALA A 406 16.90 8.32 13.93
C ALA A 406 16.76 8.54 15.45
N ARG A 407 17.64 9.35 16.05
CA ARG A 407 17.56 9.72 17.47
C ARG A 407 16.23 10.38 17.83
N VAL A 408 15.77 11.34 17.03
CA VAL A 408 14.47 12.01 17.25
C VAL A 408 13.30 11.06 16.96
N ALA A 409 13.41 10.22 15.92
CA ALA A 409 12.39 9.22 15.60
C ALA A 409 12.18 8.19 16.74
N MET A 410 13.25 7.86 17.49
CA MET A 410 13.14 6.98 18.67
C MET A 410 12.30 7.57 19.81
N LEU A 411 12.16 8.90 19.85
CA LEU A 411 11.30 9.61 20.81
C LEU A 411 9.81 9.62 20.41
N LEU A 412 9.48 9.20 19.19
CA LEU A 412 8.09 9.11 18.70
C LEU A 412 7.46 7.74 19.04
N PRO A 413 6.11 7.68 19.11
CA PRO A 413 5.36 6.44 19.25
C PRO A 413 5.75 5.39 18.16
N PRO A 414 5.95 4.11 18.54
CA PRO A 414 6.30 3.05 17.59
C PRO A 414 5.33 2.92 16.40
N ILE A 415 4.02 3.12 16.64
CA ILE A 415 2.95 2.96 15.65
C ILE A 415 3.05 3.89 14.43
N LEU A 416 3.81 4.98 14.53
CA LEU A 416 4.05 5.85 13.37
C LEU A 416 5.01 5.21 12.34
N GLY A 417 5.37 3.93 12.51
CA GLY A 417 6.30 3.19 11.63
C GLY A 417 7.73 3.74 11.68
N ARG A 418 8.02 4.61 12.66
CA ARG A 418 9.27 5.38 12.70
C ARG A 418 10.37 4.71 13.52
N ARG A 419 10.04 3.85 14.49
CA ARG A 419 11.06 3.14 15.30
C ARG A 419 11.74 2.01 14.54
N ASP A 420 11.00 1.21 13.78
CA ASP A 420 11.60 0.15 12.95
C ASP A 420 12.46 0.75 11.85
N ALA A 421 11.96 1.77 11.15
CA ALA A 421 12.75 2.50 10.16
C ALA A 421 13.98 3.22 10.79
N ALA A 422 13.86 3.76 12.02
CA ALA A 422 15.00 4.34 12.72
C ALA A 422 16.05 3.29 13.12
N ARG A 423 15.61 2.09 13.53
CA ARG A 423 16.49 0.97 13.86
C ARG A 423 17.23 0.46 12.62
N GLU A 424 16.52 0.20 11.53
CA GLU A 424 17.10 -0.20 10.25
C GLU A 424 18.15 0.81 9.77
N ARG A 425 17.87 2.11 9.86
CA ARG A 425 18.85 3.16 9.52
C ARG A 425 20.08 3.19 10.42
N LEU A 426 19.93 2.91 11.71
CA LEU A 426 21.07 2.81 12.64
C LEU A 426 21.91 1.56 12.34
N GLU A 427 21.27 0.47 11.92
CA GLU A 427 21.93 -0.76 11.46
C GLU A 427 22.68 -0.52 10.13
N ASP A 428 22.08 0.20 9.17
CA ASP A 428 22.73 0.61 7.92
C ASP A 428 23.94 1.53 8.18
N LEU A 429 23.81 2.47 9.14
CA LEU A 429 24.92 3.34 9.56
C LEU A 429 26.07 2.56 10.20
N ALA A 430 25.75 1.48 10.95
CA ALA A 430 26.75 0.62 11.58
C ALA A 430 27.52 -0.25 10.56
N GLY A 431 26.97 -0.43 9.35
CA GLY A 431 27.61 -1.10 8.23
C GLY A 431 28.52 -0.22 7.38
N LEU A 432 28.59 1.09 7.64
CA LEU A 432 29.45 2.04 6.94
C LEU A 432 30.78 2.25 7.68
N GLU A 433 31.92 2.17 6.99
CA GLU A 433 33.21 2.59 7.56
C GLU A 433 33.16 4.11 7.86
N VAL A 434 33.42 4.49 9.12
CA VAL A 434 33.44 5.89 9.58
C VAL A 434 34.89 6.32 9.72
N GLU A 435 35.33 7.23 8.85
CA GLU A 435 36.67 7.82 8.95
C GLU A 435 36.66 8.97 9.98
N PRO A 436 37.72 9.16 10.79
CA PRO A 436 37.81 10.27 11.75
C PRO A 436 37.59 11.66 11.13
N ALA A 437 37.98 11.84 9.86
CA ALA A 437 37.76 13.06 9.09
C ALA A 437 36.26 13.39 8.85
N ASP A 438 35.36 12.41 8.97
CA ASP A 438 33.91 12.62 8.90
C ASP A 438 33.34 13.26 10.18
N LEU A 439 34.12 13.28 11.27
CA LEU A 439 33.79 13.86 12.57
C LEU A 439 34.42 15.25 12.78
N GLU A 440 35.54 15.56 12.12
CA GLU A 440 36.37 16.76 12.36
C GLU A 440 35.87 18.07 11.72
N GLY A 441 34.89 18.01 10.80
CA GLY A 441 34.39 19.22 10.14
C GLY A 441 33.24 18.99 9.17
N VAL A 442 32.02 18.98 9.69
CA VAL A 442 30.81 18.93 8.86
C VAL A 442 30.60 20.29 8.17
N ARG A 443 31.10 20.45 6.94
CA ARG A 443 30.70 21.58 6.07
C ARG A 443 29.34 21.26 5.46
N LEU A 444 28.29 21.46 6.25
CA LEU A 444 26.90 21.25 5.83
C LEU A 444 26.61 22.04 4.55
N ARG A 445 26.11 21.39 3.48
CA ARG A 445 25.71 22.01 2.20
C ARG A 445 24.27 21.70 1.78
N GLY A 446 23.64 22.58 1.01
CA GLY A 446 22.34 22.32 0.36
C GLY A 446 21.20 21.98 1.32
N ASN A 447 20.38 20.99 0.98
CA ASN A 447 19.22 20.57 1.79
C ASN A 447 19.59 20.10 3.21
N ALA A 448 20.84 19.65 3.41
CA ALA A 448 21.36 19.29 4.72
C ALA A 448 21.51 20.49 5.67
N ARG A 449 21.82 21.68 5.14
CA ARG A 449 21.86 22.94 5.89
C ARG A 449 20.49 23.29 6.41
N LEU A 450 19.50 23.31 5.51
CA LEU A 450 18.10 23.64 5.85
C LEU A 450 17.54 22.65 6.87
N ALA A 451 17.79 21.34 6.69
CA ALA A 451 17.36 20.30 7.61
C ALA A 451 17.93 20.45 9.03
N LEU A 452 19.08 21.12 9.18
CA LEU A 452 19.80 21.37 10.42
C LEU A 452 19.81 22.85 10.88
N GLY A 453 18.98 23.70 10.27
CA GLY A 453 18.79 25.09 10.71
C GLY A 453 19.88 26.07 10.29
N LEU A 454 20.73 25.70 9.33
CA LEU A 454 21.66 26.60 8.66
C LEU A 454 20.95 27.23 7.46
N GLY A 455 20.86 28.57 7.42
CA GLY A 455 20.19 29.31 6.34
C GLY A 455 20.76 29.06 4.94
N SER A 456 20.05 29.57 3.94
CA SER A 456 20.40 29.46 2.51
C SER A 456 21.59 30.32 2.06
N GLU A 457 22.10 31.20 2.92
CA GLU A 457 23.17 32.14 2.57
C GLU A 457 24.53 31.62 3.05
N ASP A 458 25.23 30.96 2.12
CA ASP A 458 26.70 30.93 1.95
C ASP A 458 27.00 30.29 0.58
N VAL A 459 26.24 30.68 -0.44
CA VAL A 459 26.69 30.55 -1.83
C VAL A 459 27.33 31.88 -2.17
N VAL A 460 28.59 32.04 -1.77
CA VAL A 460 29.48 32.91 -2.56
C VAL A 460 29.84 32.09 -3.79
N GLU A 461 29.54 32.66 -4.97
CA GLU A 461 29.75 32.08 -6.31
C GLU A 461 31.05 31.28 -6.48
#